data_AF-A0AAW0D525-F1
#
_entry.id   AF-A0AAW0D525-F1
#
_cell.length_a   1.000
_cell.length_b   1.000
_cell.length_c   1.000
_cell.angle_alpha   90.00
_cell.angle_beta   90.00
_cell.angle_gamma   90.00
#
_symmetry.space_group_name_H-M   'P 1'
#
loop_
_entity.id
_entity.type
_entity.pdbx_description
1 polymer ?
#
loop_
_entity_poly.entity_id
_entity_poly.type
_entity_poly.pdbx_seq_one_letter_code
_entity_poly.pdbx_strand_id
1 'polypeptide(L)'
;MNIPEVPPFQLQELISSISEGTGLGPDVQVRCAQAHGSEIYVGCSNGELIRYALQANDPNKIASYTILSRQSLPNDKPVEEIVLLPSISRALVLSGHSIDYLADNQIHFYTLPSLDVVASNIIKPIRHVVTFAVDHEHLIRPAQPISGTPTRPEPVEFCVIKRNAISMYSLRDRLLFQKEIPLPQGTRTLARRSGSALCMADSEFYNIVDLENSQMFPLLPLNQSPDIDIQVKPFITVTAPGEFLLISWTGASALGIFVNSNGDPVRGTLEWPGHPKSMCFDYPYITTLLPNDTIEIHNVDTQGIVQVVSAPPEKEGDSEGTSERSALTASMAGFLVPSTQRSAKMRTVPVSLLR
;
A
#
# COMPACT_ATOMS: atom_id res chain seq x y z
N MET A 1 10.46 -30.27 21.47
CA MET A 1 9.47 -29.30 20.96
C MET A 1 9.00 -29.82 19.63
N ASN A 2 7.70 -29.90 19.37
CA ASN A 2 7.23 -30.15 18.00
C ASN A 2 7.48 -28.88 17.20
N ILE A 3 8.44 -28.93 16.27
CA ILE A 3 8.50 -27.95 15.18
C ILE A 3 7.20 -28.17 14.40
N PRO A 4 6.37 -27.13 14.18
CA PRO A 4 5.20 -27.29 13.33
C PRO A 4 5.68 -27.72 11.93
N GLU A 5 5.10 -28.80 11.41
CA GLU A 5 5.45 -29.42 10.12
C GLU A 5 5.23 -28.48 8.91
N VAL A 6 4.62 -27.33 9.17
CA VAL A 6 4.27 -26.28 8.22
C VAL A 6 4.72 -24.92 8.80
N PRO A 7 5.48 -24.09 8.07
CA PRO A 7 5.89 -22.77 8.54
C PRO A 7 4.66 -21.84 8.72
N PRO A 8 4.71 -20.89 9.67
CA PRO A 8 3.56 -20.03 9.98
C PRO A 8 3.12 -19.13 8.83
N PHE A 9 4.05 -18.73 7.96
CA PHE A 9 3.77 -17.92 6.77
C PHE A 9 4.09 -18.69 5.49
N GLN A 10 3.29 -18.47 4.45
CA GLN A 10 3.42 -19.11 3.14
C GLN A 10 3.25 -18.08 2.03
N LEU A 11 3.98 -18.27 0.94
CA LEU A 11 3.72 -17.55 -0.30
C LEU A 11 2.71 -18.34 -1.13
N GLN A 12 1.69 -17.66 -1.64
CA GLN A 12 0.71 -18.24 -2.54
C GLN A 12 0.51 -17.32 -3.75
N GLU A 13 0.63 -17.89 -4.95
CA GLU A 13 0.31 -17.24 -6.21
C GLU A 13 -1.22 -17.06 -6.33
N LEU A 14 -1.68 -15.83 -6.55
CA LEU A 14 -3.10 -15.51 -6.71
C LEU A 14 -3.47 -15.15 -8.16
N ILE A 15 -2.52 -14.57 -8.89
CA ILE A 15 -2.63 -14.13 -10.29
C ILE A 15 -1.29 -14.47 -10.95
N SER A 16 -1.33 -15.28 -12.00
CA SER A 16 -0.14 -15.78 -12.73
C SER A 16 0.46 -14.74 -13.68
N SER A 17 -0.40 -13.96 -14.34
CA SER A 17 0.01 -12.93 -15.29
C SER A 17 -1.04 -11.84 -15.43
N ILE A 18 -0.59 -10.63 -15.74
CA ILE A 18 -1.44 -9.51 -16.16
C ILE A 18 -1.67 -9.46 -17.69
N SER A 19 -0.93 -10.30 -18.43
CA SER A 19 -0.86 -10.27 -19.90
C SER A 19 -1.79 -11.25 -20.61
N GLU A 20 -2.47 -12.14 -19.87
CA GLU A 20 -3.36 -13.16 -20.42
C GLU A 20 -4.52 -12.52 -21.22
N GLY A 21 -4.56 -12.83 -22.52
CA GLY A 21 -5.63 -12.43 -23.44
C GLY A 21 -5.48 -11.07 -24.12
N THR A 22 -4.35 -10.38 -23.94
CA THR A 22 -4.21 -8.97 -24.37
C THR A 22 -2.96 -8.70 -25.20
N GLY A 23 -3.11 -7.96 -26.30
CA GLY A 23 -2.00 -7.45 -27.13
C GLY A 23 -1.22 -6.30 -26.47
N LEU A 24 -0.86 -6.47 -25.20
CA LEU A 24 0.08 -5.60 -24.50
C LEU A 24 1.48 -5.74 -25.11
N GLY A 25 2.24 -4.66 -25.10
CA GLY A 25 3.69 -4.74 -25.31
C GLY A 25 4.35 -5.54 -24.17
N PRO A 26 5.53 -6.15 -24.41
CA PRO A 26 6.18 -7.04 -23.43
C PRO A 26 6.61 -6.37 -22.11
N ASP A 27 6.58 -5.03 -22.01
CA ASP A 27 7.21 -4.26 -20.92
C ASP A 27 6.22 -3.69 -19.87
N VAL A 28 4.97 -4.13 -19.84
CA VAL A 28 3.99 -3.62 -18.84
C VAL A 28 4.27 -4.24 -17.47
N GLN A 29 4.51 -3.39 -16.46
CA GLN A 29 4.85 -3.78 -15.10
C GLN A 29 3.72 -3.44 -14.12
N VAL A 30 3.50 -4.31 -13.14
CA VAL A 30 2.68 -3.98 -11.95
C VAL A 30 3.44 -2.96 -11.10
N ARG A 31 2.78 -1.85 -10.78
CA ARG A 31 3.32 -0.75 -9.97
C ARG A 31 2.77 -0.76 -8.56
N CYS A 32 1.47 -1.01 -8.41
CA CYS A 32 0.80 -1.11 -7.13
C CYS A 32 -0.38 -2.10 -7.19
N ALA A 33 -0.77 -2.62 -6.03
CA ALA A 33 -1.96 -3.44 -5.88
C ALA A 33 -2.61 -3.19 -4.51
N GLN A 34 -3.93 -3.32 -4.47
CA GLN A 34 -4.75 -3.32 -3.26
C GLN A 34 -5.86 -4.36 -3.39
N ALA A 35 -6.33 -4.90 -2.28
CA ALA A 35 -7.41 -5.89 -2.27
C ALA A 35 -8.50 -5.56 -1.25
N HIS A 36 -9.71 -6.05 -1.53
CA HIS A 36 -10.89 -5.89 -0.71
C HIS A 36 -11.78 -7.13 -0.86
N GLY A 37 -11.69 -8.05 0.11
CA GLY A 37 -12.47 -9.28 0.12
C GLY A 37 -12.20 -10.17 -1.10
N SER A 38 -13.21 -10.39 -1.94
CA SER A 38 -13.11 -11.22 -3.15
C SER A 38 -12.50 -10.51 -4.35
N GLU A 39 -11.97 -9.29 -4.21
CA GLU A 39 -11.47 -8.47 -5.32
C GLU A 39 -10.04 -7.96 -5.11
N ILE A 40 -9.28 -7.89 -6.20
CA ILE A 40 -7.92 -7.33 -6.25
C ILE A 40 -7.90 -6.26 -7.35
N TYR A 41 -7.40 -5.08 -7.03
CA TYR A 41 -7.22 -3.95 -7.95
C TYR A 41 -5.72 -3.74 -8.18
N VAL A 42 -5.31 -3.75 -9.44
CA VAL A 42 -3.91 -3.67 -9.87
C VAL A 42 -3.72 -2.41 -10.71
N GLY A 43 -2.65 -1.67 -10.43
CA GLY A 43 -2.22 -0.51 -11.22
C GLY A 43 -0.93 -0.80 -11.97
N CYS A 44 -0.90 -0.45 -13.25
CA CYS A 44 0.18 -0.78 -14.19
C CYS A 44 1.01 0.43 -14.65
N SER A 45 2.19 0.17 -15.20
CA SER A 45 3.13 1.19 -15.71
C SER A 45 2.62 1.97 -16.93
N ASN A 46 1.67 1.40 -17.67
CA ASN A 46 0.98 2.01 -18.83
C ASN A 46 -0.33 2.73 -18.45
N GLY A 47 -0.59 2.95 -17.17
CA GLY A 47 -1.81 3.59 -16.69
C GLY A 47 -3.06 2.70 -16.68
N GLU A 48 -2.95 1.40 -16.96
CA GLU A 48 -4.08 0.48 -16.78
C GLU A 48 -4.40 0.24 -15.30
N LEU A 49 -5.69 0.23 -15.01
CA LEU A 49 -6.32 -0.22 -13.78
C LEU A 49 -7.07 -1.53 -14.10
N ILE A 50 -6.63 -2.63 -13.50
CA ILE A 50 -7.21 -3.96 -13.71
C ILE A 50 -7.90 -4.43 -12.42
N ARG A 51 -9.17 -4.77 -12.50
CA ARG A 51 -9.95 -5.35 -11.40
C ARG A 51 -10.10 -6.86 -11.64
N TYR A 52 -9.61 -7.64 -10.70
CA TYR A 52 -9.80 -9.08 -10.62
C TYR A 52 -10.88 -9.39 -9.59
N ALA A 53 -11.65 -10.45 -9.84
CA ALA A 53 -12.59 -11.01 -8.88
C ALA A 53 -12.36 -12.53 -8.74
N LEU A 54 -12.49 -13.04 -7.51
CA LEU A 54 -12.38 -14.46 -7.22
C LEU A 54 -13.61 -15.21 -7.75
N GLN A 55 -13.43 -16.04 -8.78
CA GLN A 55 -14.47 -16.85 -9.38
C GLN A 55 -14.47 -18.28 -8.81
N ALA A 56 -15.62 -18.73 -8.31
CA ALA A 56 -15.85 -20.08 -7.79
C ALA A 56 -16.86 -20.85 -8.65
N ASN A 57 -16.71 -20.77 -9.98
CA ASN A 57 -17.72 -21.19 -10.94
C ASN A 57 -17.81 -22.72 -11.18
N ASP A 58 -16.78 -23.47 -10.80
CA ASP A 58 -16.72 -24.93 -10.93
C ASP A 58 -16.35 -25.54 -9.57
N PRO A 59 -17.24 -26.30 -8.91
CA PRO A 59 -16.96 -26.95 -7.62
C PRO A 59 -15.77 -27.92 -7.63
N ASN A 60 -15.32 -28.35 -8.81
CA ASN A 60 -14.18 -29.27 -8.98
C ASN A 60 -12.85 -28.54 -9.23
N LYS A 61 -12.87 -27.21 -9.40
CA LYS A 61 -11.67 -26.39 -9.58
C LYS A 61 -11.43 -25.52 -8.36
N ILE A 62 -10.17 -25.26 -8.09
CA ILE A 62 -9.77 -24.24 -7.11
C ILE A 62 -10.23 -22.89 -7.67
N ALA A 63 -10.92 -22.11 -6.85
CA ALA A 63 -11.35 -20.77 -7.23
C ALA A 63 -10.12 -19.92 -7.60
N SER A 64 -10.22 -19.09 -8.63
CA SER A 64 -9.10 -18.26 -9.08
C SER A 64 -9.53 -16.82 -9.34
N TYR A 65 -8.59 -15.89 -9.24
CA TYR A 65 -8.82 -14.50 -9.59
C TYR A 65 -8.81 -14.35 -11.10
N THR A 66 -9.91 -13.89 -11.68
CA THR A 66 -10.03 -13.59 -13.12
C THR A 66 -10.29 -12.10 -13.33
N ILE A 67 -9.78 -11.55 -14.43
CA ILE A 67 -10.07 -10.16 -14.82
C ILE A 67 -11.59 -9.99 -14.99
N LEU A 68 -12.14 -9.01 -14.27
CA LEU A 68 -13.55 -8.63 -14.33
C LEU A 68 -13.74 -7.32 -15.10
N SER A 69 -12.85 -6.35 -14.91
CA SER A 69 -12.81 -5.11 -15.69
C SER A 69 -11.39 -4.56 -15.83
N ARG A 70 -11.19 -3.76 -16.87
CA ARG A 70 -9.92 -3.10 -17.21
C ARG A 70 -10.24 -1.72 -17.75
N GLN A 71 -9.54 -0.70 -17.27
CA GLN A 71 -9.70 0.70 -17.67
C GLN A 71 -8.34 1.39 -17.75
N SER A 72 -8.19 2.44 -18.54
CA SER A 72 -6.96 3.25 -18.59
C SER A 72 -7.16 4.61 -17.95
N LEU A 73 -6.12 5.11 -17.28
CA LEU A 73 -6.04 6.49 -16.83
C LEU A 73 -5.98 7.47 -18.02
N PRO A 74 -6.43 8.73 -17.85
CA PRO A 74 -6.23 9.76 -18.85
C PRO A 74 -4.74 9.96 -19.17
N ASN A 75 -4.40 9.90 -20.47
CA ASN A 75 -3.03 10.01 -21.00
C ASN A 75 -2.07 8.87 -20.61
N ASP A 76 -2.59 7.69 -20.21
CA ASP A 76 -1.82 6.46 -19.99
C ASP A 76 -0.63 6.63 -19.00
N LYS A 77 -0.75 7.60 -18.07
CA LYS A 77 0.24 7.86 -17.03
C LYS A 77 0.33 6.66 -16.07
N PRO A 78 1.53 6.22 -15.64
CA PRO A 78 1.69 5.12 -14.70
C PRO A 78 0.84 5.28 -13.43
N VAL A 79 0.27 4.17 -12.95
CA VAL A 79 -0.44 4.11 -11.67
C VAL A 79 0.57 3.94 -10.53
N GLU A 80 0.83 4.95 -9.73
CA GLU A 80 1.84 4.86 -8.66
C GLU A 80 1.27 4.34 -7.33
N GLU A 81 0.04 4.73 -6.97
CA GLU A 81 -0.60 4.27 -5.72
C GLU A 81 -2.11 4.19 -5.89
N ILE A 82 -2.71 3.11 -5.37
CA ILE A 82 -4.16 2.93 -5.23
C ILE A 82 -4.45 2.91 -3.73
N VAL A 83 -5.43 3.71 -3.29
CA VAL A 83 -5.94 3.69 -1.91
C VAL A 83 -7.45 3.45 -1.94
N LEU A 84 -7.89 2.36 -1.30
CA LEU A 84 -9.30 1.98 -1.21
C LEU A 84 -9.94 2.65 0.01
N LEU A 85 -11.14 3.20 -0.16
CA LEU A 85 -11.96 3.78 0.89
C LEU A 85 -13.37 3.14 0.87
N PRO A 86 -13.51 1.89 1.37
CA PRO A 86 -14.78 1.16 1.32
C PRO A 86 -15.92 1.91 2.03
N SER A 87 -15.59 2.61 3.13
CA SER A 87 -16.51 3.38 3.97
C SER A 87 -17.26 4.52 3.27
N ILE A 88 -16.74 5.03 2.14
CA ILE A 88 -17.39 6.02 1.27
C ILE A 88 -17.56 5.51 -0.18
N SER A 89 -17.29 4.22 -0.43
CA SER A 89 -17.30 3.58 -1.75
C SER A 89 -16.47 4.35 -2.79
N ARG A 90 -15.23 4.71 -2.45
CA ARG A 90 -14.28 5.40 -3.35
C ARG A 90 -12.93 4.70 -3.39
N ALA A 91 -12.20 4.89 -4.49
CA ALA A 91 -10.76 4.69 -4.54
C ALA A 91 -10.08 5.99 -4.99
N LEU A 92 -8.92 6.29 -4.40
CA LEU A 92 -8.01 7.35 -4.83
C LEU A 92 -6.88 6.69 -5.61
N VAL A 93 -6.56 7.24 -6.77
CA VAL A 93 -5.53 6.70 -7.67
C VAL A 93 -4.55 7.82 -7.99
N LEU A 94 -3.29 7.67 -7.54
CA LEU A 94 -2.21 8.57 -7.90
C LEU A 94 -1.63 8.15 -9.25
N SER A 95 -1.77 9.01 -10.26
CA SER A 95 -1.12 8.88 -11.55
C SER A 95 0.14 9.76 -11.59
N GLY A 96 1.22 9.27 -12.21
CA GLY A 96 2.46 10.03 -12.21
C GLY A 96 3.70 9.23 -12.58
N HIS A 97 4.87 9.79 -12.29
CA HIS A 97 6.14 9.09 -12.36
C HIS A 97 6.95 9.37 -11.09
N SER A 98 7.04 8.37 -10.22
CA SER A 98 7.63 8.42 -8.87
C SER A 98 9.10 8.84 -8.83
N ILE A 99 9.82 8.71 -9.96
CA ILE A 99 11.23 9.09 -10.12
C ILE A 99 11.39 10.55 -10.60
N ASP A 100 10.38 11.13 -11.26
CA ASP A 100 10.44 12.49 -11.78
C ASP A 100 9.60 13.46 -10.94
N TYR A 101 10.26 14.19 -10.03
CA TYR A 101 9.63 15.20 -9.17
C TYR A 101 9.15 16.46 -9.93
N LEU A 102 9.40 16.55 -11.23
CA LEU A 102 8.87 17.58 -12.12
C LEU A 102 7.64 17.11 -12.90
N ALA A 103 7.27 15.82 -12.81
CA ALA A 103 6.08 15.29 -13.47
C ALA A 103 4.79 15.89 -12.91
N ASP A 104 3.81 16.11 -13.80
CA ASP A 104 2.46 16.55 -13.43
C ASP A 104 1.64 15.37 -12.85
N ASN A 105 2.01 14.93 -11.65
CA ASN A 105 1.34 13.88 -10.91
C ASN A 105 -0.04 14.35 -10.42
N GLN A 106 -1.04 13.46 -10.49
CA GLN A 106 -2.43 13.79 -10.16
C GLN A 106 -3.15 12.69 -9.37
N ILE A 107 -4.02 13.08 -8.42
CA ILE A 107 -4.96 12.15 -7.77
C ILE A 107 -6.28 12.15 -8.54
N HIS A 108 -6.67 10.98 -9.02
CA HIS A 108 -7.95 10.68 -9.64
C HIS A 108 -8.88 9.98 -8.64
N PHE A 109 -10.19 10.13 -8.83
CA PHE A 109 -11.21 9.57 -7.95
C PHE A 109 -12.09 8.58 -8.71
N TYR A 110 -12.28 7.41 -8.12
CA TYR A 110 -12.99 6.28 -8.68
C TYR A 110 -14.06 5.77 -7.71
N THR A 111 -15.10 5.12 -8.21
CA THR A 111 -16.11 4.43 -7.39
C THR A 111 -15.68 3.01 -7.05
N LEU A 112 -16.03 2.52 -5.88
CA LEU A 112 -15.91 1.09 -5.53
C LEU A 112 -17.28 0.40 -5.61
N PRO A 113 -17.33 -0.88 -6.03
CA PRO A 113 -16.19 -1.72 -6.43
C PRO A 113 -15.83 -1.61 -7.93
N SER A 114 -16.63 -0.92 -8.75
CA SER A 114 -16.52 -0.95 -10.22
C SER A 114 -15.25 -0.34 -10.82
N LEU A 115 -14.59 0.55 -10.08
CA LEU A 115 -13.60 1.50 -10.59
C LEU A 115 -14.16 2.39 -11.72
N ASP A 116 -15.41 2.84 -11.64
CA ASP A 116 -15.89 3.87 -12.59
C ASP A 116 -15.31 5.24 -12.21
N VAL A 117 -14.85 6.00 -13.20
CA VAL A 117 -14.29 7.35 -13.01
C VAL A 117 -15.36 8.28 -12.43
N VAL A 118 -15.05 8.96 -11.32
CA VAL A 118 -15.93 10.01 -10.79
C VAL A 118 -15.84 11.25 -11.70
N ALA A 119 -16.98 11.70 -12.21
CA ALA A 119 -17.03 12.80 -13.17
C ALA A 119 -16.47 14.13 -12.60
N SER A 120 -15.69 14.83 -13.42
CA SER A 120 -14.95 16.05 -13.05
C SER A 120 -15.80 17.25 -12.59
N ASN A 121 -17.12 17.22 -12.83
CA ASN A 121 -18.09 18.20 -12.32
C ASN A 121 -18.53 17.90 -10.87
N ILE A 122 -18.31 16.67 -10.38
CA ILE A 122 -18.58 16.24 -9.01
C ILE A 122 -17.31 16.38 -8.17
N ILE A 123 -16.20 15.78 -8.63
CA ILE A 123 -14.88 15.85 -7.99
C ILE A 123 -13.82 16.06 -9.08
N LYS A 124 -13.06 17.15 -8.98
CA LYS A 124 -11.93 17.42 -9.89
C LYS A 124 -10.70 16.64 -9.44
N PRO A 125 -9.90 16.06 -10.35
CA PRO A 125 -8.57 15.54 -10.03
C PRO A 125 -7.69 16.61 -9.37
N ILE A 126 -6.92 16.22 -8.36
CA ILE A 126 -5.97 17.11 -7.67
C ILE A 126 -4.64 17.03 -8.41
N ARG A 127 -4.03 18.16 -8.78
CA ARG A 127 -2.76 18.22 -9.54
C ARG A 127 -1.57 18.65 -8.69
N HIS A 128 -0.37 18.48 -9.25
CA HIS A 128 0.92 18.86 -8.63
C HIS A 128 1.17 18.12 -7.32
N VAL A 129 0.81 16.82 -7.30
CA VAL A 129 0.87 15.95 -6.12
C VAL A 129 2.21 15.25 -6.04
N VAL A 130 2.98 15.47 -4.98
CA VAL A 130 4.19 14.66 -4.70
C VAL A 130 3.77 13.29 -4.16
N THR A 131 2.90 13.29 -3.14
CA THR A 131 2.26 12.10 -2.57
C THR A 131 1.00 12.52 -1.80
N PHE A 132 0.27 11.55 -1.23
CA PHE A 132 -0.85 11.82 -0.33
C PHE A 132 -0.88 10.83 0.83
N ALA A 133 -1.47 11.25 1.95
CA ALA A 133 -1.62 10.46 3.14
C ALA A 133 -3.06 10.54 3.63
N VAL A 134 -3.82 9.47 3.43
CA VAL A 134 -5.10 9.28 4.10
C VAL A 134 -4.85 8.96 5.57
N ASP A 135 -5.72 9.44 6.45
CA ASP A 135 -5.69 9.08 7.86
C ASP A 135 -5.83 7.55 8.03
N HIS A 136 -4.91 6.92 8.76
CA HIS A 136 -4.89 5.47 8.90
C HIS A 136 -6.19 4.91 9.51
N GLU A 137 -6.80 5.62 10.46
CA GLU A 137 -8.09 5.23 11.05
C GLU A 137 -9.23 5.21 10.02
N HIS A 138 -9.12 5.97 8.92
CA HIS A 138 -10.10 6.00 7.84
C HIS A 138 -9.90 4.86 6.83
N LEU A 139 -8.68 4.35 6.68
CA LEU A 139 -8.35 3.20 5.81
C LEU A 139 -8.94 1.89 6.34
N ILE A 140 -9.03 1.75 7.67
CA ILE A 140 -9.57 0.56 8.34
C ILE A 140 -11.09 0.61 8.56
N ARG A 141 -11.78 1.70 8.18
CA ARG A 141 -13.25 1.78 8.29
C ARG A 141 -13.92 0.78 7.33
N PRO A 142 -14.86 -0.05 7.80
CA PRO A 142 -15.52 -1.06 6.96
C PRO A 142 -16.38 -0.43 5.86
N ALA A 143 -16.71 -1.23 4.86
CA ALA A 143 -17.70 -0.87 3.84
C ALA A 143 -19.08 -0.58 4.48
N GLN A 144 -19.85 0.32 3.88
CA GLN A 144 -21.23 0.57 4.31
C GLN A 144 -22.08 -0.72 4.16
N PRO A 145 -22.94 -1.05 5.14
CA PRO A 145 -23.73 -2.27 5.09
C PRO A 145 -24.73 -2.23 3.92
N ILE A 146 -24.73 -3.28 3.10
CA ILE A 146 -25.63 -3.45 1.94
C ILE A 146 -27.10 -3.57 2.40
N SER A 147 -27.34 -3.97 3.65
CA SER A 147 -28.66 -4.19 4.22
C SER A 147 -28.74 -3.58 5.61
N GLY A 148 -29.65 -2.63 5.81
CA GLY A 148 -29.84 -1.91 7.07
C GLY A 148 -30.42 -0.50 6.85
N THR A 149 -30.55 0.27 7.92
CA THR A 149 -30.84 1.71 7.81
C THR A 149 -29.63 2.42 7.21
N PRO A 150 -29.77 3.16 6.09
CA PRO A 150 -28.64 3.82 5.45
C PRO A 150 -28.07 4.93 6.34
N THR A 151 -26.97 4.64 7.03
CA THR A 151 -26.17 5.62 7.74
C THR A 151 -25.46 6.53 6.73
N ARG A 152 -25.53 7.84 6.92
CA ARG A 152 -24.73 8.77 6.11
C ARG A 152 -23.25 8.50 6.41
N PRO A 153 -22.41 8.17 5.43
CA PRO A 153 -21.03 7.84 5.71
C PRO A 153 -20.27 9.05 6.27
N GLU A 154 -19.36 8.81 7.19
CA GLU A 154 -18.43 9.82 7.69
C GLU A 154 -17.46 10.24 6.58
N PRO A 155 -17.03 11.51 6.53
CA PRO A 155 -16.00 11.92 5.58
C PRO A 155 -14.66 11.23 5.89
N VAL A 156 -13.87 11.05 4.85
CA VAL A 156 -12.47 10.63 4.93
C VAL A 156 -11.58 11.86 4.81
N GLU A 157 -10.82 12.12 5.87
CA GLU A 157 -9.78 13.14 5.90
C GLU A 157 -8.47 12.60 5.32
N PHE A 158 -7.80 13.42 4.51
CA PHE A 158 -6.48 13.13 3.96
C PHE A 158 -5.67 14.40 3.67
N CYS A 159 -4.36 14.23 3.58
CA CYS A 159 -3.40 15.28 3.26
C CYS A 159 -2.81 15.02 1.87
N VAL A 160 -2.65 16.08 1.07
CA VAL A 160 -1.95 16.05 -0.22
C VAL A 160 -0.67 16.86 -0.08
N ILE A 161 0.46 16.18 -0.24
CA ILE A 161 1.78 16.78 -0.17
C ILE A 161 2.12 17.32 -1.56
N LYS A 162 2.39 18.62 -1.65
CA LYS A 162 2.87 19.33 -2.83
C LYS A 162 4.29 19.84 -2.56
N ARG A 163 4.97 20.33 -3.61
CA ARG A 163 6.36 20.83 -3.56
C ARG A 163 6.64 21.93 -2.52
N ASN A 164 5.63 22.68 -2.10
CA ASN A 164 5.76 23.83 -1.19
C ASN A 164 4.63 23.91 -0.15
N ALA A 165 3.79 22.89 -0.02
CA ALA A 165 2.63 22.91 0.86
C ALA A 165 2.04 21.53 1.14
N ILE A 166 1.37 21.36 2.28
CA ILE A 166 0.45 20.26 2.58
C ILE A 166 -0.98 20.82 2.51
N SER A 167 -1.76 20.40 1.51
CA SER A 167 -3.19 20.73 1.43
C SER A 167 -4.03 19.66 2.12
N MET A 168 -4.91 20.06 3.03
CA MET A 168 -5.80 19.16 3.77
C MET A 168 -7.20 19.12 3.14
N TYR A 169 -7.76 17.91 3.01
CA TYR A 169 -9.04 17.67 2.37
C TYR A 169 -9.92 16.68 3.14
N SER A 170 -11.22 16.98 3.14
CA SER A 170 -12.32 16.11 3.57
C SER A 170 -13.05 15.58 2.34
N LEU A 171 -13.22 14.26 2.22
CA LEU A 171 -13.91 13.62 1.11
C LEU A 171 -15.13 12.81 1.56
N ARG A 172 -16.28 13.05 0.91
CA ARG A 172 -17.44 12.16 0.95
C ARG A 172 -18.11 12.12 -0.43
N ASP A 173 -19.20 12.87 -0.60
CA ASP A 173 -19.92 13.04 -1.87
C ASP A 173 -19.15 13.99 -2.81
N ARG A 174 -18.44 14.95 -2.21
CA ARG A 174 -17.60 15.96 -2.84
C ARG A 174 -16.30 16.06 -2.06
N LEU A 175 -15.28 16.59 -2.74
CA LEU A 175 -14.00 16.98 -2.14
C LEU A 175 -14.12 18.39 -1.56
N LEU A 176 -13.80 18.55 -0.28
CA LEU A 176 -13.78 19.82 0.43
C LEU A 176 -12.35 20.14 0.85
N PHE A 177 -11.83 21.29 0.44
CA PHE A 177 -10.57 21.83 0.96
C PHE A 177 -10.79 22.42 2.35
N GLN A 178 -9.89 22.12 3.29
CA GLN A 178 -9.95 22.60 4.67
C GLN A 178 -8.94 23.71 4.93
N LYS A 179 -7.64 23.40 4.79
CA LYS A 179 -6.54 24.33 5.02
C LYS A 179 -5.28 23.89 4.29
N GLU A 180 -4.27 24.74 4.29
CA GLU A 180 -2.97 24.47 3.69
C GLU A 180 -1.86 24.90 4.67
N ILE A 181 -0.85 24.04 4.84
CA ILE A 181 0.33 24.27 5.69
C ILE A 181 1.52 24.48 4.74
N PRO A 182 2.27 25.60 4.80
CA PRO A 182 3.43 25.82 3.94
C PRO A 182 4.56 24.84 4.27
N LEU A 183 5.29 24.39 3.25
CA LEU A 183 6.49 23.55 3.40
C LEU A 183 7.76 24.30 2.98
N PRO A 184 8.91 24.06 3.64
CA PRO A 184 10.21 24.46 3.11
C PRO A 184 10.50 23.73 1.79
N GLN A 185 11.38 24.31 0.96
CA GLN A 185 11.74 23.74 -0.33
C GLN A 185 12.66 22.53 -0.14
N GLY A 186 12.37 21.39 -0.79
CA GLY A 186 13.24 20.20 -0.75
C GLY A 186 12.57 18.86 -1.05
N THR A 187 11.29 18.84 -1.46
CA THR A 187 10.45 17.64 -1.39
C THR A 187 10.79 16.57 -2.42
N ARG A 188 11.67 15.65 -2.03
CA ARG A 188 11.35 14.22 -2.14
C ARG A 188 10.44 13.88 -0.94
N THR A 189 9.64 12.82 -1.01
CA THR A 189 9.20 12.13 0.23
C THR A 189 7.82 11.42 0.20
N LEU A 190 7.79 10.17 0.69
CA LEU A 190 6.71 9.40 1.30
C LEU A 190 6.12 10.10 2.54
N ALA A 191 4.81 9.94 2.77
CA ALA A 191 4.12 10.39 3.97
C ALA A 191 3.05 9.39 4.44
N ARG A 192 2.80 9.36 5.76
CA ARG A 192 1.71 8.60 6.41
C ARG A 192 1.08 9.43 7.52
N ARG A 193 -0.23 9.31 7.69
CA ARG A 193 -1.03 10.10 8.65
C ARG A 193 -1.73 9.19 9.65
N SER A 194 -1.76 9.62 10.91
CA SER A 194 -2.63 9.06 11.94
C SER A 194 -3.19 10.19 12.81
N GLY A 195 -4.50 10.40 12.75
CA GLY A 195 -5.18 11.51 13.43
C GLY A 195 -4.65 12.87 12.99
N SER A 196 -4.21 13.68 13.97
CA SER A 196 -3.58 14.99 13.75
C SER A 196 -2.09 14.91 13.41
N ALA A 197 -1.44 13.76 13.49
CA ALA A 197 -0.02 13.61 13.16
C ALA A 197 0.19 13.15 11.71
N LEU A 198 1.03 13.88 10.97
CA LEU A 198 1.57 13.45 9.69
C LEU A 198 3.07 13.20 9.85
N CYS A 199 3.50 11.94 9.71
CA CYS A 199 4.90 11.62 9.54
C CYS A 199 5.25 11.65 8.05
N MET A 200 6.26 12.42 7.68
CA MET A 200 6.75 12.53 6.31
C MET A 200 8.27 12.61 6.29
N ALA A 201 8.89 12.14 5.21
CA ALA A 201 10.31 12.38 4.99
C ALA A 201 10.52 13.55 4.02
N ASP A 202 11.68 14.21 4.09
CA ASP A 202 12.22 15.10 3.07
C ASP A 202 13.50 14.50 2.46
N SER A 203 14.39 15.29 1.84
CA SER A 203 15.64 14.77 1.25
C SER A 203 16.64 14.22 2.27
N GLU A 204 16.56 14.61 3.54
CA GLU A 204 17.56 14.36 4.58
C GLU A 204 16.95 13.77 5.87
N PHE A 205 15.77 14.23 6.29
CA PHE A 205 15.15 13.87 7.57
C PHE A 205 13.75 13.25 7.45
N TYR A 206 13.40 12.42 8.42
CA TYR A 206 12.01 12.23 8.84
C TYR A 206 11.56 13.41 9.69
N ASN A 207 10.34 13.87 9.45
CA ASN A 207 9.69 14.98 10.14
C ASN A 207 8.32 14.56 10.65
N ILE A 208 7.88 15.15 11.75
CA ILE A 208 6.48 15.16 12.17
C ILE A 208 5.89 16.53 11.86
N VAL A 209 4.68 16.52 11.33
CA VAL A 209 3.83 17.70 11.20
C VAL A 209 2.61 17.50 12.07
N ASP A 210 2.45 18.38 13.05
CA ASP A 210 1.19 18.60 13.75
C ASP A 210 0.23 19.30 12.78
N LEU A 211 -0.73 18.53 12.26
CA LEU A 211 -1.73 19.00 11.32
C LEU A 211 -2.76 19.92 11.98
N GLU A 212 -2.89 19.97 13.31
CA GLU A 212 -3.79 20.89 14.00
C GLU A 212 -3.11 22.26 14.17
N ASN A 213 -1.99 22.30 14.89
CA ASN A 213 -1.22 23.51 15.18
C ASN A 213 -0.40 24.02 14.00
N SER A 214 -0.29 23.24 12.92
CA SER A 214 0.44 23.59 11.69
C SER A 214 1.94 23.81 11.94
N GLN A 215 2.50 23.00 12.84
CA GLN A 215 3.91 23.00 13.24
C GLN A 215 4.62 21.78 12.66
N MET A 216 5.86 21.94 12.25
CA MET A 216 6.72 20.88 11.74
C MET A 216 8.01 20.85 12.56
N PHE A 217 8.49 19.66 12.89
CA PHE A 217 9.79 19.45 13.51
C PHE A 217 10.50 18.21 12.94
N PRO A 218 11.83 18.26 12.75
CA PRO A 218 12.61 17.09 12.34
C PRO A 218 12.74 16.09 13.49
N LEU A 219 12.81 14.80 13.14
CA LEU A 219 13.03 13.71 14.08
C LEU A 219 14.44 13.14 13.98
N LEU A 220 14.74 12.49 12.86
CA LEU A 220 15.94 11.69 12.65
C LEU A 220 16.31 11.63 11.15
N PRO A 221 17.60 11.55 10.81
CA PRO A 221 18.03 11.51 9.42
C PRO A 221 17.69 10.18 8.73
N LEU A 222 17.46 10.24 7.42
CA LEU A 222 17.28 9.07 6.55
C LEU A 222 18.55 8.23 6.45
N ASN A 223 19.70 8.90 6.38
CA ASN A 223 21.03 8.32 6.26
C ASN A 223 21.92 8.88 7.37
N GLN A 224 22.45 8.00 8.24
CA GLN A 224 23.42 8.30 9.29
C GLN A 224 24.85 7.95 8.87
N SER A 225 25.05 7.36 7.68
CA SER A 225 26.37 7.12 7.12
C SER A 225 27.10 8.44 6.83
N PRO A 226 28.44 8.52 7.02
CA PRO A 226 29.23 9.63 6.48
C PRO A 226 29.19 9.73 4.95
N ASP A 227 28.77 8.67 4.24
CA ASP A 227 28.59 8.65 2.79
C ASP A 227 27.25 9.29 2.38
N ILE A 228 27.27 10.62 2.24
CA ILE A 228 26.11 11.47 1.92
C ILE A 228 25.54 11.20 0.52
N ASP A 229 26.37 10.68 -0.41
CA ASP A 229 25.97 10.43 -1.81
C ASP A 229 24.96 9.27 -1.98
N ILE A 230 24.74 8.46 -0.93
CA ILE A 230 23.75 7.36 -0.96
C ILE A 230 22.34 7.92 -0.71
N GLN A 231 21.55 8.05 -1.77
CA GLN A 231 20.12 8.36 -1.64
C GLN A 231 19.33 7.16 -1.09
N VAL A 232 18.98 7.24 0.19
CA VAL A 232 18.18 6.23 0.89
C VAL A 232 16.68 6.42 0.58
N LYS A 233 15.98 5.32 0.28
CA LYS A 233 14.52 5.31 0.11
C LYS A 233 13.87 5.37 1.50
N PRO A 234 12.99 6.34 1.80
CA PRO A 234 12.34 6.40 3.10
C PRO A 234 11.36 5.25 3.29
N PHE A 235 11.15 4.86 4.54
CA PHE A 235 10.06 3.99 4.96
C PHE A 235 9.34 4.58 6.17
N ILE A 236 8.03 4.65 6.05
CA ILE A 236 7.11 5.09 7.10
C ILE A 236 5.92 4.13 7.05
N THR A 237 5.59 3.50 8.17
CA THR A 237 4.31 2.78 8.34
C THR A 237 3.69 3.16 9.68
N VAL A 238 2.36 3.26 9.70
CA VAL A 238 1.62 3.42 10.96
C VAL A 238 1.54 2.04 11.61
N THR A 239 1.84 1.94 12.90
CA THR A 239 1.89 0.68 13.66
C THR A 239 0.83 0.60 14.76
N ALA A 240 0.37 1.75 15.24
CA ALA A 240 -0.78 1.93 16.11
C ALA A 240 -1.31 3.38 15.94
N PRO A 241 -2.49 3.75 16.47
CA PRO A 241 -2.96 5.13 16.43
C PRO A 241 -1.94 6.11 17.04
N GLY A 242 -1.46 7.04 16.22
CA GLY A 242 -0.42 8.00 16.58
C GLY A 242 1.01 7.44 16.68
N GLU A 243 1.26 6.20 16.26
CA GLU A 243 2.56 5.51 16.30
C GLU A 243 3.06 5.19 14.88
N PHE A 244 4.33 5.48 14.59
CA PHE A 244 4.98 5.24 13.30
C PHE A 244 6.27 4.42 13.47
N LEU A 245 6.49 3.44 12.60
CA LEU A 245 7.79 2.80 12.40
C LEU A 245 8.53 3.47 11.23
N LEU A 246 9.75 3.91 11.49
CA LEU A 246 10.66 4.61 10.58
C LEU A 246 11.94 3.79 10.38
N ILE A 247 12.53 3.81 9.18
CA ILE A 247 13.81 3.14 8.88
C ILE A 247 14.91 4.17 8.63
N SER A 248 15.99 4.11 9.40
CA SER A 248 17.20 4.92 9.17
C SER A 248 18.36 4.01 8.75
N TRP A 249 19.13 4.43 7.75
CA TRP A 249 20.31 3.68 7.28
C TRP A 249 21.55 4.09 8.08
N THR A 250 22.27 3.13 8.66
CA THR A 250 23.46 3.36 9.50
C THR A 250 24.78 3.34 8.71
N GLY A 251 24.72 3.08 7.40
CA GLY A 251 25.90 2.79 6.56
C GLY A 251 26.23 1.30 6.47
N ALA A 252 25.86 0.49 7.47
CA ALA A 252 26.09 -0.96 7.49
C ALA A 252 24.81 -1.78 7.69
N SER A 253 23.82 -1.25 8.40
CA SER A 253 22.53 -1.89 8.69
C SER A 253 21.38 -0.88 8.60
N ALA A 254 20.15 -1.37 8.53
CA ALA A 254 18.96 -0.53 8.59
C ALA A 254 18.31 -0.66 9.97
N LEU A 255 18.12 0.47 10.65
CA LEU A 255 17.58 0.55 12.00
C LEU A 255 16.12 1.00 11.97
N GLY A 256 15.23 0.17 12.51
CA GLY A 256 13.81 0.46 12.68
C GLY A 256 13.51 1.07 14.04
N ILE A 257 12.91 2.27 14.05
CA ILE A 257 12.58 3.03 15.25
C ILE A 257 11.07 3.30 15.27
N PHE A 258 10.42 2.97 16.39
CA PHE A 258 9.00 3.25 16.62
C PHE A 258 8.85 4.55 17.39
N VAL A 259 8.21 5.56 16.79
CA VAL A 259 7.99 6.88 17.39
C VAL A 259 6.51 7.19 17.56
N ASN A 260 6.17 7.96 18.59
CA ASN A 260 4.83 8.52 18.75
C ASN A 260 4.65 9.82 17.93
N SER A 261 3.48 10.45 18.06
CA SER A 261 3.11 11.71 17.42
C SER A 261 3.88 12.94 17.92
N ASN A 262 4.66 12.83 18.99
CA ASN A 262 5.59 13.86 19.47
C ASN A 262 7.04 13.59 19.01
N GLY A 263 7.30 12.45 18.36
CA GLY A 263 8.65 12.01 18.00
C GLY A 263 9.37 11.16 19.06
N ASP A 264 8.77 10.92 20.22
CA ASP A 264 9.41 10.12 21.28
C ASP A 264 9.45 8.64 20.88
N PRO A 265 10.55 7.91 21.11
CA PRO A 265 10.62 6.48 20.87
C PRO A 265 9.75 5.72 21.88
N VAL A 266 8.88 4.81 21.40
CA VAL A 266 7.89 4.09 22.23
C VAL A 266 8.06 2.57 22.29
N ARG A 267 8.87 1.99 21.40
CA ARG A 267 9.29 0.57 21.46
C ARG A 267 10.81 0.50 21.26
N GLY A 268 11.41 -0.62 21.65
CA GLY A 268 12.79 -0.90 21.24
C GLY A 268 12.88 -1.19 19.73
N THR A 269 14.09 -1.15 19.20
CA THR A 269 14.36 -1.11 17.76
C THR A 269 14.30 -2.49 17.08
N LEU A 270 14.15 -2.46 15.76
CA LEU A 270 14.42 -3.59 14.86
C LEU A 270 15.69 -3.29 14.05
N GLU A 271 16.38 -4.32 13.57
CA GLU A 271 17.57 -4.15 12.74
C GLU A 271 17.55 -5.15 11.57
N TRP A 272 17.88 -4.67 10.37
CA TRP A 272 18.03 -5.48 9.16
C TRP A 272 19.47 -5.39 8.62
N PRO A 273 20.02 -6.47 8.04
CA PRO A 273 21.39 -6.51 7.51
C PRO A 273 21.61 -5.65 6.25
N GLY A 274 20.55 -5.03 5.71
CA GLY A 274 20.61 -4.15 4.56
C GLY A 274 19.35 -3.30 4.45
N HIS A 275 19.43 -2.19 3.73
CA HIS A 275 18.29 -1.30 3.54
C HIS A 275 17.18 -1.98 2.71
N PRO A 276 15.93 -2.06 3.18
CA PRO A 276 14.88 -2.81 2.48
C PRO A 276 14.55 -2.29 1.06
N LYS A 277 14.10 -3.20 0.18
CA LYS A 277 13.41 -2.86 -1.07
C LYS A 277 11.98 -2.38 -0.80
N SER A 278 11.27 -3.09 0.09
CA SER A 278 9.92 -2.76 0.54
C SER A 278 9.59 -3.40 1.89
N MET A 279 8.55 -2.90 2.57
CA MET A 279 8.04 -3.47 3.81
C MET A 279 6.52 -3.35 3.87
N CYS A 280 5.86 -4.25 4.58
CA CYS A 280 4.45 -4.13 4.95
C CYS A 280 4.20 -4.59 6.39
N PHE A 281 3.25 -3.96 7.07
CA PHE A 281 2.91 -4.22 8.48
C PHE A 281 1.52 -4.86 8.58
N ASP A 282 1.44 -5.94 9.36
CA ASP A 282 0.21 -6.65 9.72
C ASP A 282 0.37 -7.17 11.15
N TYR A 283 -0.16 -6.43 12.13
CA TYR A 283 0.17 -6.58 13.55
C TYR A 283 -0.04 -8.03 14.06
N PRO A 284 0.93 -8.65 14.77
CA PRO A 284 2.17 -8.08 15.33
C PRO A 284 3.40 -8.21 14.42
N TYR A 285 3.26 -8.37 13.11
CA TYR A 285 4.35 -8.68 12.20
C TYR A 285 4.71 -7.51 11.27
N ILE A 286 6.01 -7.31 11.07
CA ILE A 286 6.55 -6.53 9.95
C ILE A 286 7.23 -7.50 8.99
N THR A 287 6.77 -7.47 7.73
CA THR A 287 7.29 -8.29 6.64
C THR A 287 8.16 -7.40 5.76
N THR A 288 9.43 -7.76 5.62
CA THR A 288 10.46 -6.94 4.97
C THR A 288 11.06 -7.70 3.80
N LEU A 289 11.11 -7.07 2.63
CA LEU A 289 11.81 -7.57 1.45
C LEU A 289 13.20 -6.92 1.37
N LEU A 290 14.25 -7.73 1.44
CA LEU A 290 15.63 -7.28 1.42
C LEU A 290 16.23 -7.25 -0.01
N PRO A 291 17.38 -6.57 -0.22
CA PRO A 291 17.99 -6.43 -1.54
C PRO A 291 18.38 -7.76 -2.22
N ASN A 292 18.65 -8.80 -1.43
CA ASN A 292 18.96 -10.17 -1.84
C ASN A 292 17.71 -11.05 -2.07
N ASP A 293 16.54 -10.43 -2.26
CA ASP A 293 15.23 -11.06 -2.48
C ASP A 293 14.73 -11.98 -1.36
N THR A 294 15.38 -12.05 -0.19
CA THR A 294 14.79 -12.72 0.98
C THR A 294 13.67 -11.88 1.58
N ILE A 295 12.64 -12.56 2.11
CA ILE A 295 11.60 -11.91 2.91
C ILE A 295 11.84 -12.30 4.38
N GLU A 296 12.03 -11.32 5.25
CA GLU A 296 12.17 -11.51 6.68
C GLU A 296 10.91 -11.04 7.40
N ILE A 297 10.38 -11.89 8.27
CA ILE A 297 9.16 -11.63 9.04
C ILE A 297 9.55 -11.49 10.51
N HIS A 298 9.50 -10.27 11.02
CA HIS A 298 9.81 -9.96 12.41
C HIS A 298 8.52 -9.76 13.20
N ASN A 299 8.50 -10.16 14.47
CA ASN A 299 7.43 -9.81 15.39
C ASN A 299 7.83 -8.53 16.17
N VAL A 300 7.02 -7.48 16.11
CA VAL A 300 7.36 -6.15 16.66
C VAL A 300 7.33 -6.09 18.19
N ASP A 301 6.63 -7.02 18.85
CA ASP A 301 6.51 -7.06 20.31
C ASP A 301 7.65 -7.86 20.96
N THR A 302 8.21 -8.84 20.25
CA THR A 302 9.35 -9.68 20.70
C THR A 302 10.69 -9.31 20.07
N GLN A 303 10.67 -8.46 19.04
CA GLN A 303 11.82 -8.04 18.21
C GLN A 303 12.55 -9.16 17.47
N GLY A 304 12.08 -10.41 17.59
CA GLY A 304 12.67 -11.57 16.95
C GLY A 304 12.20 -11.80 15.51
N ILE A 305 13.09 -12.35 14.69
CA ILE A 305 12.73 -12.97 13.40
C ILE A 305 11.91 -14.23 13.70
N VAL A 306 10.71 -14.28 13.12
CA VAL A 306 9.79 -15.43 13.20
C VAL A 306 10.02 -16.40 12.05
N GLN A 307 10.29 -15.87 10.85
CA GLN A 307 10.53 -16.64 9.64
C GLN A 307 11.36 -15.85 8.64
N VAL A 308 12.24 -16.55 7.92
CA VAL A 308 12.89 -16.05 6.70
C VAL A 308 12.41 -16.91 5.53
N VAL A 309 11.91 -16.27 4.48
CA VAL A 309 11.58 -16.92 3.21
C VAL A 309 12.70 -16.62 2.22
N SER A 310 13.39 -17.66 1.78
CA SER A 310 14.48 -17.56 0.79
C SER A 310 14.05 -16.84 -0.49
N ALA A 311 15.02 -16.30 -1.22
CA ALA A 311 14.83 -15.83 -2.58
C ALA A 311 14.27 -16.96 -3.48
N PRO A 312 13.56 -16.63 -4.58
CA PRO A 312 13.19 -17.62 -5.59
C PRO A 312 14.44 -18.34 -6.13
N PRO A 313 14.36 -19.63 -6.51
CA PRO A 313 15.47 -20.28 -7.20
C PRO A 313 15.69 -19.64 -8.57
N GLU A 314 16.95 -19.37 -8.91
CA GLU A 314 17.35 -18.97 -10.26
C GLU A 314 16.90 -20.03 -11.27
N LYS A 315 16.16 -19.62 -12.31
CA LYS A 315 15.75 -20.53 -13.39
C LYS A 315 16.80 -20.53 -14.49
N GLU A 316 17.27 -21.71 -14.87
CA GLU A 316 18.18 -21.86 -16.00
C GLU A 316 17.54 -21.30 -17.28
N GLY A 317 18.14 -20.26 -17.86
CA GLY A 317 17.68 -19.61 -19.10
C GLY A 317 16.98 -18.26 -18.92
N ASP A 318 16.69 -17.83 -17.70
CA ASP A 318 16.28 -16.45 -17.44
C ASP A 318 17.49 -15.50 -17.59
N SER A 319 17.38 -14.49 -18.45
CA SER A 319 18.27 -13.33 -18.44
C SER A 319 18.06 -12.55 -17.13
N GLU A 320 19.15 -12.06 -16.52
CA GLU A 320 19.13 -11.30 -15.25
C GLU A 320 17.94 -10.32 -15.15
N GLY A 321 16.90 -10.67 -14.38
CA GLY A 321 15.77 -9.78 -14.06
C GLY A 321 14.34 -10.37 -14.05
N THR A 322 14.07 -11.55 -14.60
CA THR A 322 12.67 -12.03 -14.81
C THR A 322 11.94 -12.66 -13.62
N SER A 323 12.61 -12.91 -12.49
CA SER A 323 11.98 -13.49 -11.28
C SER A 323 12.21 -12.66 -9.99
N GLU A 324 12.52 -11.36 -10.14
CA GLU A 324 12.77 -10.46 -9.01
C GLU A 324 11.47 -10.13 -8.23
N ARG A 325 11.55 -10.19 -6.89
CA ARG A 325 10.48 -9.69 -6.02
C ARG A 325 10.53 -8.15 -6.02
N SER A 326 9.49 -7.48 -6.53
CA SER A 326 9.48 -6.02 -6.67
C SER A 326 9.02 -5.26 -5.42
N ALA A 327 7.91 -5.68 -4.82
CA ALA A 327 7.28 -4.97 -3.70
C ALA A 327 6.41 -5.85 -2.80
N LEU A 328 6.33 -5.46 -1.52
CA LEU A 328 5.34 -5.90 -0.55
C LEU A 328 4.31 -4.78 -0.32
N THR A 329 3.04 -5.14 -0.18
CA THR A 329 1.94 -4.22 0.15
C THR A 329 1.01 -4.91 1.16
N ALA A 330 0.51 -4.15 2.15
CA ALA A 330 -0.53 -4.64 3.05
C ALA A 330 -1.91 -4.27 2.47
N SER A 331 -2.81 -5.25 2.36
CA SER A 331 -4.20 -5.02 1.95
C SER A 331 -5.07 -4.89 3.18
N MET A 332 -5.24 -3.66 3.68
CA MET A 332 -5.95 -3.37 4.95
C MET A 332 -7.40 -3.84 4.96
N ALA A 333 -8.06 -3.91 3.80
CA ALA A 333 -9.42 -4.40 3.66
C ALA A 333 -9.52 -5.94 3.45
N GLY A 334 -8.40 -6.66 3.58
CA GLY A 334 -8.29 -8.11 3.46
C GLY A 334 -8.49 -8.64 2.04
N PHE A 335 -8.12 -9.91 1.84
CA PHE A 335 -8.38 -10.64 0.59
C PHE A 335 -8.68 -12.11 0.86
N LEU A 336 -9.41 -12.73 -0.06
CA LEU A 336 -9.71 -14.17 -0.01
C LEU A 336 -8.62 -14.97 -0.71
N VAL A 337 -8.04 -15.92 0.01
CA VAL A 337 -7.05 -16.84 -0.55
C VAL A 337 -7.74 -18.16 -0.92
N PRO A 338 -7.68 -18.61 -2.18
CA PRO A 338 -8.25 -19.90 -2.56
C PRO A 338 -7.51 -21.03 -1.83
N SER A 339 -8.24 -21.92 -1.15
CA SER A 339 -7.63 -23.00 -0.38
C SER A 339 -8.27 -24.35 -0.64
N THR A 340 -7.42 -25.36 -0.84
CA THR A 340 -7.81 -26.77 -0.85
C THR A 340 -7.80 -27.38 0.56
N GLN A 341 -7.39 -26.64 1.59
CA GLN A 341 -7.36 -27.18 2.95
C GLN A 341 -8.76 -27.62 3.38
N ARG A 342 -8.86 -28.88 3.82
CA ARG A 342 -10.10 -29.55 4.23
C ARG A 342 -11.15 -29.78 3.13
N SER A 343 -10.86 -29.55 1.84
CA SER A 343 -11.79 -29.88 0.73
C SER A 343 -12.21 -31.36 0.76
N ALA A 344 -11.27 -32.27 1.01
CA ALA A 344 -11.52 -33.71 1.19
C ALA A 344 -12.40 -34.07 2.42
N LYS A 345 -12.72 -33.11 3.29
CA LYS A 345 -13.67 -33.28 4.42
C LYS A 345 -15.05 -32.66 4.13
N MET A 346 -15.20 -31.92 3.03
CA MET A 346 -16.49 -31.38 2.60
C MET A 346 -17.33 -32.47 1.93
N ARG A 347 -18.65 -32.35 2.00
CA ARG A 347 -19.61 -33.18 1.27
C ARG A 347 -20.56 -32.28 0.50
N THR A 348 -20.95 -32.68 -0.70
CA THR A 348 -21.98 -31.99 -1.47
C THR A 348 -23.32 -32.08 -0.75
N VAL A 349 -24.04 -30.95 -0.69
CA VAL A 349 -25.38 -30.85 -0.11
C VAL A 349 -26.34 -30.47 -1.24
N PRO A 350 -27.40 -31.26 -1.51
CA PRO A 350 -28.40 -30.88 -2.50
C PRO A 350 -29.20 -29.67 -1.98
N VAL A 351 -29.21 -28.59 -2.76
CA VAL A 351 -29.98 -27.37 -2.47
C VAL A 351 -31.14 -27.27 -3.46
N SER A 352 -32.36 -27.15 -2.96
CA SER A 352 -33.53 -26.89 -3.79
C SER A 352 -33.49 -25.45 -4.31
N LEU A 353 -33.48 -25.28 -5.63
CA LEU A 353 -33.67 -23.96 -6.25
C LEU A 353 -35.09 -23.48 -5.97
N LEU A 354 -35.21 -22.31 -5.33
CA LEU A 354 -36.46 -21.56 -5.28
C LEU A 354 -36.78 -21.10 -6.71
N ARG A 355 -38.03 -21.30 -7.13
CA ARG A 355 -38.50 -21.16 -8.52
C ARG A 355 -39.55 -20.07 -8.64
#